data_AF-A0A1A7Y991-F1
#
_entry.id   AF-A0A1A7Y991-F1
#
_cell.length_a   1.000
_cell.length_b   1.000
_cell.length_c   1.000
_cell.angle_alpha   90.00
_cell.angle_beta   90.00
_cell.angle_gamma   90.00
#
_symmetry.space_group_name_H-M   'P 1'
#
loop_
_entity.id
_entity.type
_entity.pdbx_description
1 polymer ?
#
loop_
_entity_poly.entity_id
_entity_poly.type
_entity_poly.pdbx_seq_one_letter_code
_entity_poly.pdbx_strand_id
1 'polypeptide(L)'
;HTHAHTHAHTVTLFCFLVAPTDDHTHCRDDVDNTMHAIGSKWRNSKCMDCTCSSCCYGYSTPKRFPSDCVSVFDPKACKYVVLKKDNPSELCPVYAAVGK
;
A
#
# COMPACT_ATOMS: atom_id res chain seq x y z
N HIS A 1 2.37 5.99 -33.81
CA HIS A 1 3.03 6.66 -32.68
C HIS A 1 2.84 5.82 -31.43
N THR A 2 3.82 5.00 -31.10
CA THR A 2 3.88 4.20 -29.88
C THR A 2 4.45 5.08 -28.77
N HIS A 3 3.60 5.62 -27.88
CA HIS A 3 4.08 6.21 -26.65
C HIS A 3 4.43 5.09 -25.68
N ALA A 4 5.71 4.71 -25.68
CA ALA A 4 6.31 3.99 -24.59
C ALA A 4 6.25 4.89 -23.35
N HIS A 5 5.37 4.59 -22.39
CA HIS A 5 5.39 5.22 -21.08
C HIS A 5 6.60 4.67 -20.31
N THR A 6 7.69 5.43 -20.37
CA THR A 6 8.91 5.21 -19.59
C THR A 6 8.58 5.19 -18.09
N HIS A 7 8.97 4.10 -17.44
CA HIS A 7 8.91 3.90 -16.00
C HIS A 7 9.62 5.04 -15.23
N ALA A 8 8.88 5.78 -14.41
CA ALA A 8 9.44 6.66 -13.39
C ALA A 8 9.54 5.90 -12.05
N HIS A 9 10.57 5.07 -11.91
CA HIS A 9 10.93 4.41 -10.65
C HIS A 9 11.69 5.36 -9.71
N THR A 10 11.10 6.47 -9.29
CA THR A 10 11.67 7.27 -8.20
C THR A 10 10.56 8.05 -7.50
N VAL A 11 10.24 7.66 -6.26
CA VAL A 11 10.28 8.50 -5.04
C VAL A 11 9.67 7.71 -3.87
N THR A 12 10.53 7.31 -2.91
CA THR A 12 10.25 6.60 -1.63
C THR A 12 9.61 5.20 -1.73
N LEU A 13 10.21 4.20 -1.10
CA LEU A 13 9.95 2.74 -1.24
C LEU A 13 8.51 2.25 -0.96
N PHE A 14 7.55 3.14 -0.71
CA PHE A 14 6.18 2.81 -0.34
C PHE A 14 5.12 3.62 -1.09
N CYS A 15 5.51 4.57 -1.96
CA CYS A 15 4.58 5.45 -2.66
C CYS A 15 4.92 5.60 -4.14
N PHE A 16 3.91 5.88 -4.97
CA PHE A 16 4.07 6.24 -6.38
C PHE A 16 3.19 7.45 -6.70
N LEU A 17 3.63 8.25 -7.67
CA LEU A 17 2.87 9.39 -8.17
C LEU A 17 1.75 8.92 -9.10
N VAL A 18 0.62 9.60 -9.05
CA VAL A 18 -0.52 9.39 -9.95
C VAL A 18 -0.67 10.62 -10.83
N ALA A 19 -0.89 10.42 -12.13
CA ALA A 19 -1.17 11.50 -13.07
C ALA A 19 -2.68 11.63 -13.29
N PRO A 20 -3.24 12.87 -13.27
CA PRO A 20 -4.62 13.09 -13.68
C PRO A 20 -4.80 12.89 -15.19
N THR A 21 -6.05 12.76 -15.62
CA THR A 21 -6.45 12.78 -17.02
C THR A 21 -6.27 14.17 -17.64
N ASP A 22 -6.27 14.25 -18.97
CA ASP A 22 -6.04 15.48 -19.74
C ASP A 22 -7.05 16.60 -19.41
N ASP A 23 -8.28 16.24 -19.05
CA ASP A 23 -9.32 17.18 -18.65
C ASP A 23 -9.22 17.64 -17.18
N HIS A 24 -8.25 17.10 -16.43
CA HIS A 24 -8.02 17.36 -15.01
C HIS A 24 -9.27 17.20 -14.13
N THR A 25 -10.18 16.28 -14.49
CA THR A 25 -11.36 15.99 -13.66
C THR A 25 -11.20 14.71 -12.86
N HIS A 26 -10.45 13.74 -13.40
CA HIS A 26 -10.24 12.44 -12.79
C HIS A 26 -8.77 12.01 -12.84
N CYS A 27 -8.49 10.92 -12.16
CA CYS A 27 -7.27 10.13 -12.31
C CYS A 27 -7.64 8.64 -12.33
N ARG A 28 -6.74 7.83 -12.88
CA ARG A 28 -6.88 6.38 -12.87
C ARG A 28 -6.02 5.79 -11.78
N ASP A 29 -6.59 4.88 -11.01
CA ASP A 29 -5.81 3.93 -10.21
C ASP A 29 -5.35 2.78 -11.12
N ASP A 30 -4.05 2.67 -11.39
CA ASP A 30 -3.51 1.63 -12.26
C ASP A 30 -3.54 0.23 -11.61
N VAL A 31 -3.76 0.13 -10.30
CA VAL A 31 -3.86 -1.15 -9.59
C VAL A 31 -5.22 -1.81 -9.87
N ASP A 32 -6.30 -1.07 -9.62
CA ASP A 32 -7.67 -1.57 -9.76
C ASP A 32 -8.31 -1.19 -11.10
N ASN A 33 -7.63 -0.36 -11.89
CA ASN A 33 -8.11 0.21 -13.15
C ASN A 33 -9.41 1.01 -12.99
N THR A 34 -9.60 1.64 -11.84
CA THR A 34 -10.79 2.45 -11.49
C THR A 34 -10.53 3.94 -11.69
N MET A 35 -11.58 4.69 -12.03
CA MET A 35 -11.52 6.14 -12.20
C MET A 35 -11.98 6.84 -10.93
N HIS A 36 -11.23 7.85 -10.51
CA HIS A 36 -11.46 8.60 -9.28
C HIS A 36 -11.43 10.09 -9.56
N ALA A 37 -12.42 10.83 -9.04
CA ALA A 37 -12.45 12.28 -9.20
C ALA A 37 -11.29 12.95 -8.46
N ILE A 38 -10.75 14.04 -9.01
CA ILE A 38 -9.72 14.84 -8.30
C ILE A 38 -10.27 15.29 -6.93
N GLY A 39 -9.42 15.19 -5.90
CA GLY A 39 -9.78 15.50 -4.51
C GLY A 39 -10.37 14.32 -3.72
N SER A 40 -10.75 13.23 -4.40
CA SER A 40 -11.16 12.00 -3.73
C SER A 40 -9.97 11.28 -3.07
N LYS A 41 -10.30 10.44 -2.08
CA LYS A 41 -9.37 9.50 -1.44
C LYS A 41 -9.97 8.12 -1.48
N TRP A 42 -9.16 7.11 -1.75
CA TRP A 42 -9.62 5.72 -1.78
C TRP A 42 -8.54 4.76 -1.31
N ARG A 43 -8.97 3.53 -1.00
CA ARG A 43 -8.10 2.40 -0.70
C ARG A 43 -8.29 1.36 -1.79
N ASN A 44 -7.21 0.98 -2.46
CA ASN A 44 -7.27 0.01 -3.55
C ASN A 44 -7.05 -1.44 -3.08
N SER A 45 -7.19 -2.41 -3.99
CA SER A 45 -7.09 -3.84 -3.69
C SER A 45 -5.70 -4.29 -3.23
N LYS A 46 -4.66 -3.47 -3.45
CA LYS A 46 -3.29 -3.68 -2.93
C LYS A 46 -3.03 -2.94 -1.64
N CYS A 47 -4.09 -2.52 -0.97
CA CYS A 47 -4.03 -1.86 0.32
C CYS A 47 -3.28 -0.52 0.27
N MET A 48 -3.34 0.20 -0.86
CA MET A 48 -2.72 1.52 -0.98
C MET A 48 -3.74 2.63 -0.70
N ASP A 49 -3.39 3.54 0.19
CA ASP A 49 -4.09 4.80 0.38
C ASP A 49 -3.73 5.75 -0.76
N CYS A 50 -4.74 6.11 -1.54
CA CYS A 50 -4.58 6.82 -2.79
C CYS A 50 -5.31 8.15 -2.82
N THR A 51 -4.73 9.06 -3.60
CA THR A 51 -5.30 10.31 -4.10
C THR A 51 -4.88 10.47 -5.56
N CYS A 52 -5.43 11.44 -6.27
CA CYS A 52 -4.94 11.77 -7.62
C CYS A 52 -3.53 12.38 -7.68
N SER A 53 -2.86 12.57 -6.54
CA SER A 53 -1.44 12.97 -6.50
C SER A 53 -0.50 11.79 -6.28
N SER A 54 -0.93 10.79 -5.50
CA SER A 54 -0.08 9.67 -5.12
C SER A 54 -0.88 8.52 -4.50
N CYS A 55 -0.32 7.32 -4.61
CA CYS A 55 -0.75 6.11 -3.91
C CYS A 55 0.38 5.57 -3.04
N CYS A 56 0.09 5.27 -1.78
CA CYS A 56 1.06 4.75 -0.81
C CYS A 56 0.54 3.49 -0.12
N TYR A 57 1.39 2.52 0.21
CA TYR A 57 0.95 1.39 1.04
C TYR A 57 0.39 1.87 2.38
N GLY A 58 -0.89 1.59 2.62
CA GLY A 58 -1.63 2.01 3.80
C GLY A 58 -1.39 1.13 5.03
N TYR A 59 -0.22 0.49 5.12
CA TYR A 59 0.14 -0.45 6.17
C TYR A 59 1.62 -0.37 6.55
N SER A 60 1.91 -0.59 7.83
CA SER A 60 3.28 -0.72 8.34
C SER A 60 3.71 -2.19 8.33
N THR A 61 4.99 -2.44 8.04
CA THR A 61 5.59 -3.77 7.98
C THR A 61 6.43 -4.06 9.22
N PRO A 62 6.12 -5.15 9.94
CA PRO A 62 6.95 -5.90 10.88
C PRO A 62 8.46 -5.79 10.71
N LYS A 63 9.25 -5.16 11.59
CA LYS A 63 10.73 -5.26 11.49
C LYS A 63 11.39 -5.88 12.71
N ARG A 64 10.86 -5.65 13.90
CA ARG A 64 11.39 -6.23 15.13
C ARG A 64 10.26 -6.77 16.00
N PHE A 65 10.31 -8.06 16.30
CA PHE A 65 9.39 -8.80 17.15
C PHE A 65 10.12 -10.08 17.65
N PRO A 66 9.59 -10.81 18.66
CA PRO A 66 10.24 -12.01 19.17
C PRO A 66 10.51 -13.07 18.09
N SER A 67 11.61 -13.82 18.22
CA SER A 67 12.06 -14.79 17.22
C SER A 67 11.18 -16.04 17.12
N ASP A 68 10.39 -16.32 18.15
CA ASP A 68 9.38 -17.38 18.18
C ASP A 68 8.03 -16.96 17.56
N CYS A 69 7.98 -15.78 16.94
CA CYS A 69 6.80 -15.26 16.25
C CYS A 69 7.02 -15.12 14.73
N VAL A 70 5.91 -14.98 14.00
CA VAL A 70 5.87 -14.79 12.55
C VAL A 70 4.92 -13.65 12.19
N SER A 71 5.31 -12.80 11.25
CA SER A 71 4.44 -11.75 10.70
C SER A 71 3.65 -12.28 9.50
N VAL A 72 2.33 -12.23 9.58
CA VAL A 72 1.40 -12.66 8.53
C VAL A 72 0.63 -11.44 8.05
N PHE A 73 0.53 -11.26 6.73
CA PHE A 73 -0.27 -10.17 6.16
C PHE A 73 -1.75 -10.59 6.08
N ASP A 74 -2.64 -9.79 6.67
CA ASP A 74 -4.08 -9.88 6.50
C ASP A 74 -4.51 -8.92 5.38
N PRO A 75 -4.85 -9.44 4.18
CA PRO A 75 -5.22 -8.60 3.04
C PRO A 75 -6.60 -7.96 3.20
N LYS A 76 -7.48 -8.50 4.05
CA LYS A 76 -8.81 -7.91 4.30
C LYS A 76 -8.70 -6.71 5.22
N ALA A 77 -7.87 -6.83 6.26
CA ALA A 77 -7.62 -5.75 7.19
C ALA A 77 -6.49 -4.81 6.74
N CYS A 78 -5.81 -5.12 5.63
CA CYS A 78 -4.65 -4.39 5.11
C CYS A 78 -3.60 -4.12 6.20
N LYS A 79 -3.19 -5.16 6.93
CA LYS A 79 -2.21 -5.03 8.02
C LYS A 79 -1.42 -6.30 8.22
N TYR A 80 -0.22 -6.17 8.78
CA TYR A 80 0.48 -7.33 9.33
C TYR A 80 0.00 -7.61 10.75
N VAL A 81 -0.18 -8.90 11.03
CA VAL A 81 -0.41 -9.44 12.36
C VAL A 81 0.79 -10.30 12.72
N VAL A 82 1.35 -10.11 13.91
CA VAL A 82 2.47 -10.94 14.38
C VAL A 82 1.92 -11.94 15.38
N LEU A 83 2.12 -13.22 15.09
CA LEU A 83 1.53 -14.35 15.83
C LEU A 83 2.64 -15.30 16.30
N LYS A 84 2.39 -16.04 17.38
CA LYS A 84 3.28 -17.14 17.80
C LYS A 84 3.33 -18.20 16.70
N LYS A 85 4.53 -18.78 16.49
CA LYS A 85 4.72 -19.83 15.48
C LYS A 85 4.01 -21.14 15.84
N ASP A 86 3.98 -21.48 17.12
CA ASP A 86 3.39 -22.70 17.67
C ASP A 86 1.91 -22.54 18.03
N ASN A 87 1.46 -21.31 18.29
CA ASN A 87 0.05 -20.99 18.56
C ASN A 87 -0.44 -19.74 17.80
N PRO A 88 -0.94 -19.90 16.55
CA PRO A 88 -1.40 -18.78 15.74
C PRO A 88 -2.59 -17.98 16.29
N SER A 89 -3.20 -18.41 17.40
CA SER A 89 -4.24 -17.64 18.11
C SER A 89 -3.67 -16.57 19.06
N GLU A 90 -2.37 -16.62 19.35
CA GLU A 90 -1.69 -15.70 20.26
C GLU A 90 -0.94 -14.59 19.50
N LEU A 91 -1.19 -13.34 19.89
CA LEU A 91 -0.52 -12.15 19.34
C LEU A 91 0.84 -11.92 19.99
N CYS A 92 1.83 -11.55 19.17
CA CYS A 92 3.13 -11.13 19.65
C CYS A 92 3.29 -9.61 19.62
N PRO A 93 4.07 -9.02 20.54
CA PRO A 93 4.37 -7.60 20.51
C PRO A 93 5.24 -7.24 19.29
N VAL A 94 5.01 -6.05 18.74
CA VAL A 94 5.84 -5.45 17.69
C VAL A 94 6.68 -4.34 18.32
N TYR A 95 8.00 -4.46 18.24
CA TYR A 95 8.95 -3.49 18.80
C TYR A 95 9.37 -2.42 17.80
N ALA A 96 9.35 -2.74 16.50
CA ALA A 96 9.61 -1.78 15.43
C ALA A 96 8.90 -2.20 14.14
N ALA A 97 8.42 -1.20 13.39
CA ALA A 97 7.82 -1.36 12.06
C ALA A 97 8.26 -0.21 11.14
N VAL A 98 8.16 -0.43 9.83
CA VAL A 98 8.49 0.57 8.80
C VAL A 98 7.29 0.75 7.86
N GLY A 99 7.12 1.96 7.34
CA GLY A 99 6.03 2.32 6.46
C GLY A 99 4.78 2.81 7.21
N LYS A 100 3.73 3.05 6.42
CA LYS A 100 2.64 4.00 6.66
C LYS A 100 3.07 5.45 6.45
#